data_AF-A0AAE0RK81-F1
#
_entry.id   AF-A0AAE0RK81-F1
#
_cell.length_a   1.000
_cell.length_b   1.000
_cell.length_c   1.000
_cell.angle_alpha   90.00
_cell.angle_beta   90.00
_cell.angle_gamma   90.00
#
_symmetry.space_group_name_H-M   'P 1'
#
loop_
_entity.id
_entity.type
_entity.pdbx_description
1 polymer ?
#
loop_
_entity_poly.entity_id
_entity_poly.type
_entity_poly.pdbx_seq_one_letter_code
_entity_poly.pdbx_strand_id
1 'polypeptide(L)'
;MLFPGRYETASEPAPNPLPATAILAPVRWNLVEEIQRSHANVPPPAGCPLTKLFVPPQFRLQVMQWVHEAPSSGHPGIRRSTQLVRRRFW
;
A
#
# COMPACT_ATOMS: atom_id res chain seq x y z
N MET A 1 -64.89 0.69 -18.88
CA MET A 1 -64.16 0.07 -17.75
C MET A 1 -62.67 0.21 -18.04
N LEU A 2 -61.96 1.11 -17.35
CA LEU A 2 -60.51 1.27 -17.45
C LEU A 2 -59.84 0.51 -16.28
N PHE A 3 -58.85 -0.32 -16.58
CA PHE A 3 -58.00 -0.97 -15.58
C PHE A 3 -56.90 0.00 -15.13
N PRO A 4 -56.64 0.19 -13.82
CA PRO A 4 -55.57 1.08 -13.37
C PRO A 4 -54.20 0.39 -13.53
N GLY A 5 -53.24 1.16 -14.06
CA GLY A 5 -51.85 0.74 -14.21
C GLY A 5 -51.20 0.46 -12.85
N ARG A 6 -50.38 -0.60 -12.80
CA ARG A 6 -49.48 -0.87 -11.68
C ARG A 6 -48.42 0.22 -11.65
N TYR A 7 -48.34 0.95 -10.54
CA TYR A 7 -47.19 1.78 -10.24
C TYR A 7 -46.04 0.85 -9.84
N GLU A 8 -44.95 0.90 -10.59
CA GLU A 8 -43.67 0.33 -10.16
C GLU A 8 -43.18 1.20 -8.99
N THR A 9 -43.24 0.68 -7.77
CA THR A 9 -42.61 1.35 -6.63
C THR A 9 -41.10 1.30 -6.82
N ALA A 10 -40.48 2.45 -7.09
CA ALA A 10 -39.03 2.58 -7.01
C ALA A 10 -38.57 2.10 -5.62
N SER A 11 -37.78 1.02 -5.58
CA SER A 11 -37.20 0.52 -4.33
C SER A 11 -36.32 1.61 -3.72
N GLU A 12 -36.53 1.93 -2.44
CA GLU A 12 -35.62 2.79 -1.69
C GLU A 12 -34.19 2.23 -1.78
N PRO A 13 -33.16 3.09 -1.98
CA PRO A 13 -31.78 2.63 -1.98
C PRO A 13 -31.41 2.16 -0.56
N ALA A 14 -30.78 0.98 -0.48
CA ALA A 14 -30.34 0.42 0.79
C ALA A 14 -29.45 1.42 1.55
N PRO A 15 -29.54 1.47 2.90
CA PRO A 15 -28.74 2.40 3.70
C PRO A 15 -27.24 2.13 3.51
N ASN A 16 -26.46 3.22 3.40
CA ASN A 16 -25.00 3.14 3.26
C ASN A 16 -24.40 2.46 4.50
N PRO A 17 -23.69 1.32 4.35
CA PRO A 17 -23.15 0.59 5.51
C PRO A 17 -21.97 1.29 6.20
N LEU A 18 -21.49 2.41 5.67
CA LEU A 18 -20.36 3.15 6.22
C LEU A 18 -20.80 4.27 7.19
N PRO A 19 -20.03 4.55 8.25
CA PRO A 19 -20.29 5.68 9.13
C PRO A 19 -20.14 7.01 8.38
N ALA A 20 -20.77 8.08 8.91
CA ALA A 20 -20.70 9.43 8.35
C ALA A 20 -19.26 10.00 8.30
N THR A 21 -18.33 9.44 9.07
CA THR A 21 -16.90 9.75 9.01
C THR A 21 -16.11 8.45 9.12
N ALA A 22 -15.22 8.23 8.16
CA ALA A 22 -14.33 7.08 8.13
C ALA A 22 -12.89 7.56 7.86
N ILE A 23 -11.91 6.95 8.54
CA ILE A 23 -10.49 7.18 8.26
C ILE A 23 -10.04 6.12 7.25
N LEU A 24 -9.58 6.57 6.08
CA LEU A 24 -8.97 5.69 5.09
C LEU A 24 -7.46 5.63 5.33
N ALA A 25 -6.99 4.53 5.90
CA ALA A 25 -5.57 4.22 5.93
C ALA A 25 -5.19 3.51 4.63
N PRO A 26 -4.20 4.00 3.87
CA PRO A 26 -3.72 3.30 2.69
C PRO A 26 -3.07 1.97 3.10
N VAL A 27 -3.79 0.87 2.91
CA VAL A 27 -3.21 -0.46 3.08
C VAL A 27 -2.48 -0.84 1.80
N ARG A 28 -1.16 -0.65 1.79
CA ARG A 28 -0.30 -1.05 0.66
C ARG A 28 0.14 -2.49 0.84
N TRP A 29 -0.67 -3.43 0.36
CA TRP A 29 -0.38 -4.85 0.46
C TRP A 29 0.83 -5.33 -0.35
N ASN A 30 1.53 -4.47 -1.14
CA ASN A 30 2.50 -5.04 -2.06
C ASN A 30 3.74 -4.26 -2.50
N LEU A 31 4.29 -3.39 -1.63
CA LEU A 31 5.54 -2.68 -1.94
C LEU A 31 6.69 -3.65 -2.30
N VAL A 32 6.79 -4.80 -1.62
CA VAL A 32 7.86 -5.79 -1.87
C VAL A 32 7.69 -6.48 -3.22
N GLU A 33 6.49 -6.95 -3.57
CA GLU A 33 6.29 -7.58 -4.89
C GLU A 33 6.38 -6.56 -6.03
N GLU A 34 6.01 -5.30 -5.80
CA GLU A 34 6.18 -4.24 -6.78
C GLU A 34 7.68 -3.98 -7.07
N ILE A 35 8.50 -3.93 -6.00
CA ILE A 35 9.96 -3.86 -6.13
C ILE A 35 10.48 -5.07 -6.92
N GLN A 36 10.07 -6.30 -6.56
CA GLN A 36 10.51 -7.52 -7.25
C GLN A 36 10.10 -7.52 -8.74
N ARG A 37 8.86 -7.15 -9.06
CA ARG A 37 8.40 -7.05 -10.46
C ARG A 37 9.20 -6.04 -11.26
N SER A 38 9.58 -4.93 -10.64
CA SER A 38 10.37 -3.89 -11.31
C SER A 38 11.80 -4.32 -11.65
N HIS A 39 12.32 -5.41 -11.07
CA HIS A 39 13.66 -5.94 -11.39
C HIS A 39 13.77 -6.43 -12.84
N ALA A 40 12.65 -6.72 -13.51
CA ALA A 40 12.64 -7.01 -14.94
C ALA A 40 13.17 -5.83 -15.79
N ASN A 41 12.94 -4.60 -15.33
CA ASN A 41 13.36 -3.37 -16.02
C ASN A 41 14.61 -2.74 -15.39
N VAL A 42 14.74 -2.86 -14.07
CA VAL A 42 15.87 -2.30 -13.29
C VAL A 42 16.48 -3.44 -12.45
N PRO A 43 17.36 -4.26 -13.04
CA PRO A 43 17.90 -5.41 -12.36
C PRO A 43 18.83 -5.02 -11.20
N PRO A 44 18.96 -5.86 -10.16
CA PRO A 44 19.99 -5.70 -9.15
C PRO A 44 21.39 -5.69 -9.79
N PRO A 45 22.31 -4.82 -9.36
CA PRO A 45 23.68 -4.84 -9.84
C PRO A 45 24.42 -6.08 -9.32
N ALA A 46 25.51 -6.45 -9.98
CA ALA A 46 26.28 -7.68 -9.70
C ALA A 46 26.77 -7.84 -8.24
N GLY A 47 26.89 -6.75 -7.49
CA GLY A 47 27.29 -6.76 -6.07
C GLY A 47 26.14 -6.84 -5.06
N CYS A 48 24.88 -6.94 -5.50
CA CYS A 48 23.74 -7.02 -4.58
C CYS A 48 23.77 -8.35 -3.81
N PRO A 49 23.79 -8.34 -2.47
CA PRO A 49 23.75 -9.56 -1.67
C PRO A 49 22.45 -10.34 -1.89
N LEU A 50 22.53 -11.66 -2.01
CA LEU A 50 21.37 -12.55 -2.19
C LEU A 50 20.37 -12.49 -1.02
N THR A 51 20.82 -12.12 0.18
CA THR A 51 19.98 -12.03 1.38
C THR A 51 19.20 -10.71 1.47
N LYS A 52 19.40 -9.78 0.54
CA LYS A 52 18.79 -8.46 0.56
C LYS A 52 18.01 -8.20 -0.73
N LEU A 53 16.95 -7.43 -0.62
CA LEU A 53 16.19 -6.98 -1.79
C LEU A 53 16.75 -5.66 -2.28
N PHE A 54 17.23 -5.62 -3.52
CA PHE A 54 17.60 -4.37 -4.18
C PHE A 54 16.38 -3.46 -4.33
N VAL A 55 16.51 -2.20 -3.94
CA VAL A 55 15.45 -1.20 -4.08
C VAL A 55 15.76 -0.24 -5.24
N PRO A 56 15.05 -0.32 -6.37
CA PRO A 56 15.18 0.62 -7.47
C PRO A 56 14.88 2.07 -7.05
N PRO A 57 15.48 3.08 -7.73
CA PRO A 57 15.38 4.48 -7.33
C PRO A 57 13.96 4.97 -7.05
N GLN A 58 12.98 4.56 -7.87
CA GLN A 58 11.57 4.96 -7.75
C GLN A 58 10.89 4.49 -6.46
N PHE A 59 11.42 3.45 -5.79
CA PHE A 59 10.85 2.91 -4.55
C PHE A 59 11.57 3.38 -3.29
N ARG A 60 12.71 4.08 -3.39
CA ARG A 60 13.55 4.41 -2.23
C ARG A 60 12.82 5.29 -1.21
N LEU A 61 12.15 6.34 -1.67
CA LEU A 61 11.37 7.21 -0.79
C LEU A 61 10.25 6.43 -0.09
N GLN A 62 9.57 5.57 -0.84
CA GLN A 62 8.46 4.77 -0.31
C GLN A 62 8.93 3.75 0.73
N VAL A 63 10.08 3.09 0.52
CA VAL A 63 10.68 2.18 1.51
C VAL A 63 11.09 2.94 2.76
N MET A 64 11.67 4.13 2.62
CA MET A 64 12.05 4.97 3.75
C MET A 64 10.84 5.40 4.58
N GLN A 65 9.76 5.85 3.92
CA GLN A 65 8.50 6.21 4.57
C GLN A 65 7.90 5.00 5.28
N TRP A 66 7.80 3.85 4.61
CA TRP A 66 7.26 2.63 5.19
C TRP A 66 8.02 2.20 6.46
N VAL A 67 9.35 2.21 6.43
CA VAL A 67 10.16 1.85 7.61
C VAL A 67 10.00 2.88 8.74
N HIS A 68 9.87 4.16 8.43
CA HIS A 68 9.70 5.21 9.43
C HIS A 68 8.28 5.21 10.05
N GLU A 69 7.25 5.00 9.25
CA GLU A 69 5.84 5.11 9.65
C GLU A 69 5.26 3.79 10.17
N ALA A 70 5.94 2.66 9.97
CA ALA A 70 5.50 1.37 10.50
C ALA A 70 5.27 1.47 12.02
N PRO A 71 4.06 1.14 12.52
CA PRO A 71 3.77 1.20 13.96
C PRO A 71 4.78 0.41 14.82
N SER A 72 5.32 -0.69 14.28
CA SER A 72 6.33 -1.53 14.93
C SER A 72 7.73 -0.92 14.99
N SER A 73 8.03 0.12 14.21
CA SER A 73 9.32 0.80 14.21
C SER A 73 9.41 1.93 15.24
N GLY A 74 8.26 2.47 15.66
CA GLY A 74 8.15 3.52 16.68
C GLY A 74 8.64 4.90 16.22
N HIS A 75 8.43 5.24 14.94
CA HIS A 75 8.87 6.52 14.34
C HIS A 75 10.35 6.85 14.57
N PRO A 76 11.27 5.98 14.14
CA PRO A 76 12.68 6.14 14.39
C PRO A 76 13.27 7.37 13.66
N GLY A 77 14.25 8.01 14.30
CA GLY A 77 15.13 8.97 13.65
C GLY A 77 16.11 8.34 12.66
N ILE A 78 16.82 9.17 11.91
CA ILE A 78 17.65 8.80 10.73
C ILE A 78 18.52 7.56 10.96
N ARG A 79 19.27 7.51 12.08
CA ARG A 79 20.19 6.40 12.38
C ARG A 79 19.47 5.06 12.45
N ARG A 80 18.34 5.01 13.16
CA ARG A 80 17.59 3.78 13.39
C ARG A 80 16.76 3.39 12.17
N SER A 81 16.20 4.35 11.43
CA SER A 81 15.55 4.10 10.13
C SER A 81 16.55 3.49 9.13
N THR A 82 17.75 4.06 9.04
CA THR A 82 18.81 3.53 8.17
C THR A 82 19.20 2.10 8.56
N GLN A 83 19.31 1.81 9.86
CA GLN A 83 19.60 0.46 10.34
C GLN A 83 18.49 -0.52 9.94
N LEU A 84 17.22 -0.14 10.09
CA LEU A 84 16.07 -0.97 9.73
C LEU A 84 16.03 -1.25 8.22
N VAL A 85 16.24 -0.24 7.38
CA VAL A 85 16.33 -0.41 5.92
C VAL A 85 17.44 -1.40 5.57
N ARG A 86 18.65 -1.18 6.08
CA ARG A 86 19.84 -1.99 5.77
C ARG A 86 19.73 -3.46 6.20
N ARG A 87 18.83 -3.80 7.13
CA ARG A 87 18.58 -5.19 7.54
C ARG A 87 17.95 -6.02 6.43
N ARG A 88 17.08 -5.43 5.60
CA ARG A 88 16.26 -6.16 4.63
C ARG A 88 16.53 -5.76 3.17
N PHE A 89 16.93 -4.51 2.96
CA PHE A 89 17.07 -3.90 1.65
C PHE A 89 18.54 -3.56 1.35
N TRP A 90 18.85 -3.51 0.06
CA TRP A 90 20.12 -3.08 -0.49
C TRP A 90 19.91 -1.90 -1.43
#